data_AF-A0A2M8CAE0-F1
#
_entry.id   AF-A0A2M8CAE0-F1
#
_cell.length_a   1.000
_cell.length_b   1.000
_cell.length_c   1.000
_cell.angle_alpha   90.00
_cell.angle_beta   90.00
_cell.angle_gamma   90.00
#
_symmetry.space_group_name_H-M   'P 1'
#
loop_
_entity.id
_entity.type
_entity.pdbx_description
1 polymer ?
#
loop_
_entity_poly.entity_id
_entity_poly.type
_entity_poly.pdbx_seq_one_letter_code
_entity_poly.pdbx_strand_id
1 'polypeptide(L)' 'MEVTVQLTEKGQRDYQLIRRALEKDDQYAYAELLHHYRDSLYFMMLKMTNDPTDADDLTMEAFGKA' A
#
# COMPACT_ATOMS: atom_id res chain seq x y z
N MET A 1 14.91 21.35 -18.75
CA MET A 1 14.84 21.48 -17.28
C MET A 1 14.79 20.05 -16.74
N GLU A 2 15.85 19.61 -16.06
CA GLU A 2 15.81 18.31 -15.36
C GLU A 2 14.89 18.47 -14.16
N VAL A 3 13.67 17.94 -14.27
CA VAL A 3 12.78 17.81 -13.13
C VAL A 3 13.37 16.71 -12.27
N THR A 4 14.16 17.07 -11.28
CA THR A 4 14.47 16.17 -10.17
C THR A 4 13.14 15.91 -9.47
N VAL A 5 12.55 14.73 -9.71
CA VAL A 5 11.30 14.32 -9.06
C VAL A 5 11.64 14.03 -7.59
N GLN A 6 11.72 15.07 -6.78
CA GLN A 6 11.82 14.94 -5.34
C GLN A 6 10.49 14.39 -4.85
N LEU A 7 10.52 13.18 -4.30
CA LEU A 7 9.36 12.59 -3.65
C LEU A 7 8.89 13.53 -2.53
N THR A 8 7.57 13.64 -2.36
CA THR A 8 6.97 14.30 -1.20
C THR A 8 7.43 13.59 0.08
N GLU A 9 7.29 14.23 1.24
CA GLU A 9 7.64 13.59 2.52
C GLU A 9 6.93 12.23 2.69
N LYS A 10 5.65 12.16 2.30
CA LYS A 10 4.89 10.90 2.24
C LYS A 10 5.51 9.90 1.26
N GLY A 11 5.89 10.34 0.05
CA GLY A 11 6.55 9.50 -0.93
C GLY A 11 7.90 8.96 -0.46
N GLN A 12 8.69 9.77 0.23
CA GLN A 12 9.98 9.34 0.80
C GLN A 12 9.77 8.31 1.92
N ARG A 13 8.81 8.56 2.82
CA ARG A 13 8.42 7.61 3.88
C ARG A 13 7.99 6.28 3.27
N ASP A 14 7.05 6.31 2.33
CA ASP A 14 6.49 5.11 1.72
C ASP A 14 7.56 4.34 0.94
N TYR A 15 8.45 5.05 0.24
CA TYR A 15 9.61 4.44 -0.43
C TYR A 15 10.52 3.70 0.57
N GLN A 16 10.82 4.30 1.73
CA GLN A 16 11.62 3.65 2.77
C GLN A 16 10.92 2.43 3.37
N LEU A 17 9.61 2.52 3.62
CA LEU A 17 8.83 1.40 4.14
C LEU A 17 8.80 0.24 3.14
N ILE A 18 8.61 0.52 1.85
CA ILE A 18 8.62 -0.49 0.78
C ILE A 18 9.99 -1.17 0.72
N ARG A 19 11.08 -0.40 0.74
CA ARG A 19 12.43 -0.98 0.75
C ARG A 19 12.67 -1.85 1.97
N ARG A 20 12.24 -1.42 3.16
CA ARG A 20 12.36 -2.23 4.39
C ARG A 20 11.55 -3.52 4.31
N ALA A 21 10.31 -3.45 3.86
CA ALA A 21 9.45 -4.62 3.71
C ALA A 21 10.07 -5.62 2.72
N LEU A 22 10.51 -5.17 1.54
CA LEU A 22 11.03 -6.05 0.49
C LEU A 22 12.46 -6.55 0.72
N GLU A 23 13.37 -5.70 1.21
CA GLU A 23 14.79 -6.04 1.33
C GLU A 23 15.13 -6.69 2.67
N LYS A 24 14.35 -6.42 3.72
CA LYS A 24 14.63 -6.86 5.09
C LYS A 24 13.54 -7.76 5.67
N ASP A 25 12.52 -8.10 4.87
CA ASP A 25 11.36 -8.89 5.31
C ASP A 25 10.69 -8.28 6.57
N ASP A 26 10.69 -6.93 6.64
CA ASP A 26 10.26 -6.17 7.80
C ASP A 26 8.72 -6.12 7.88
N GLN A 27 8.15 -7.04 8.65
CA GLN A 27 6.71 -7.14 8.87
C GLN A 27 6.09 -5.86 9.49
N TYR A 28 6.86 -5.08 10.24
CA TYR A 28 6.34 -3.81 10.79
C TYR A 28 6.22 -2.76 9.69
N ALA A 29 7.22 -2.67 8.79
CA ALA A 29 7.14 -1.78 7.63
C ALA A 29 5.97 -2.16 6.71
N TYR A 30 5.72 -3.45 6.58
CA TYR A 30 4.55 -3.98 5.87
C TYR A 30 3.22 -3.54 6.51
N ALA A 31 3.10 -3.71 7.83
CA ALA A 31 1.91 -3.31 8.59
C ALA A 31 1.66 -1.79 8.52
N GLU A 32 2.70 -0.96 8.56
CA GLU A 32 2.59 0.49 8.38
C GLU A 32 2.09 0.86 6.98
N LEU A 33 2.62 0.23 5.93
CA LEU A 33 2.12 0.44 4.56
C LEU A 33 0.65 0.04 4.44
N LEU A 34 0.29 -1.14 4.94
CA LEU A 34 -1.10 -1.58 4.96
C LEU A 34 -1.98 -0.57 5.69
N HIS A 35 -1.59 -0.11 6.87
CA HIS A 35 -2.37 0.87 7.63
C HIS A 35 -2.61 2.17 6.85
N HIS A 36 -1.61 2.66 6.12
CA HIS A 36 -1.73 3.90 5.35
C HIS A 36 -2.58 3.77 4.08
N TYR A 37 -2.68 2.57 3.52
CA TYR A 37 -3.26 2.34 2.19
C TYR A 37 -4.50 1.46 2.19
N ARG A 38 -4.82 0.78 3.29
CA ARG A 38 -5.96 -0.15 3.42
C ARG A 38 -7.25 0.49 2.96
N ASP A 39 -7.61 1.64 3.52
CA ASP A 39 -8.90 2.26 3.24
C ASP A 39 -9.01 2.73 1.79
N SER A 40 -7.93 3.31 1.26
CA SER A 40 -7.90 3.76 -0.14
C SER A 40 -8.05 2.59 -1.10
N LEU A 41 -7.41 1.46 -0.80
CA LEU A 41 -7.50 0.25 -1.60
C LEU A 41 -8.89 -0.41 -1.46
N TYR A 42 -9.40 -0.51 -0.24
CA TYR A 42 -10.72 -1.04 0.06
C TYR A 42 -11.83 -0.28 -0.68
N PHE A 43 -11.83 1.05 -0.62
CA PHE A 43 -12.85 1.84 -1.33
C PHE A 43 -12.69 1.76 -2.86
N MET A 44 -11.49 1.49 -3.37
CA MET A 44 -11.29 1.21 -4.79
C MET A 44 -11.90 -0.14 -5.16
N MET A 45 -11.62 -1.20 -4.39
CA MET A 45 -12.17 -2.54 -4.62
C MET A 45 -13.70 -2.53 -4.48
N LEU A 46 -14.24 -1.88 -3.44
CA LEU A 46 -15.68 -1.73 -3.24
C LEU A 46 -16.39 -1.07 -4.44
N LYS A 47 -15.77 -0.09 -5.08
CA LYS A 47 -16.33 0.54 -6.29
C LYS A 47 -16.28 -0.39 -7.50
N MET A 48 -15.35 -1.33 -7.55
CA MET A 48 -15.17 -2.27 -8.66
C MET A 48 -16.05 -3.50 -8.51
N THR A 49 -16.20 -4.02 -7.28
CA THR A 49 -17.00 -5.22 -6.98
C THR A 49 -18.45 -4.89 -6.69
N ASN A 50 -18.71 -3.70 -6.12
CA ASN A 50 -20.00 -3.34 -5.53
C ASN A 50 -20.49 -4.34 -4.46
N ASP A 51 -19.54 -5.09 -3.87
CA ASP A 51 -19.77 -6.04 -2.79
C ASP A 51 -18.72 -5.83 -1.69
N PRO A 52 -19.12 -5.58 -0.42
CA PRO A 52 -18.19 -5.36 0.69
C PRO A 52 -17.32 -6.56 1.03
N THR A 53 -17.82 -7.78 0.87
CA THR A 53 -17.10 -9.01 1.21
C THR A 53 -15.98 -9.24 0.21
N ASP A 54 -16.31 -9.18 -1.09
CA ASP A 54 -15.33 -9.29 -2.17
C ASP A 54 -14.29 -8.15 -2.08
N ALA A 55 -14.72 -6.95 -1.68
CA ALA A 55 -13.82 -5.81 -1.51
C ALA A 55 -12.81 -6.03 -0.37
N ASP A 56 -13.25 -6.57 0.77
CA ASP A 56 -12.35 -6.91 1.89
C ASP A 56 -11.40 -8.05 1.48
N ASP A 57 -11.90 -9.09 0.81
CA ASP A 57 -11.09 -10.22 0.35
C ASP A 57 -10.00 -9.78 -0.64
N LEU A 58 -10.36 -9.01 -1.67
CA LEU A 58 -9.41 -8.47 -2.65
C LEU A 58 -8.41 -7.50 -2.03
N THR A 59 -8.86 -6.70 -1.05
CA THR A 59 -7.96 -5.82 -0.31
C THR A 59 -6.91 -6.65 0.43
N MET A 60 -7.33 -7.68 1.16
CA MET A 60 -6.40 -8.55 1.90
C MET A 60 -5.47 -9.34 0.97
N GLU A 61 -5.97 -9.83 -0.17
CA GLU A 61 -5.18 -10.59 -1.14
C GLU A 61 -4.12 -9.72 -1.84
N ALA A 62 -4.47 -8.47 -2.18
CA ALA A 62 -3.53 -7.53 -2.79
C ALA A 62 -2.33 -7.24 -1.89
N PHE A 63 -2.49 -7.38 -0.58
CA PHE A 63 -1.41 -7.29 0.38
C PHE A 63 -0.74 -8.68 0.60
N GLY A 64 -1.49 -9.75 0.85
CA GLY A 64 -0.91 -11.07 1.20
C GLY A 64 -0.03 -11.76 0.15
N LYS A 65 0.04 -11.26 -1.09
CA LYS A 65 0.88 -11.81 -2.17
C LYS A 65 2.23 -11.09 -2.37
N ALA A 66 2.56 -10.11 -1.53
CA ALA A 66 3.83 -9.37 -1.59
C ALA A 66 4.96 -10.05 -0.80
#